data_AF-A0A1G9L6T2-F1
#
_entry.id   AF-A0A1G9L6T2-F1
#
_cell.length_a   1.000
_cell.length_b   1.000
_cell.length_c   1.000
_cell.angle_alpha   90.00
_cell.angle_beta   90.00
_cell.angle_gamma   90.00
#
_symmetry.space_group_name_H-M   'P 1'
#
loop_
_entity.id
_entity.type
_entity.pdbx_description
1 polymer ?
#
loop_
_entity_poly.entity_id
_entity_poly.type
_entity_poly.pdbx_seq_one_letter_code
_entity_poly.pdbx_strand_id
1 'polypeptide(L)'
;MARDLDIPIDVVACPTVREPDGLALSSRNVRLSPLERQVAPRLAAILFATAARITSGAPVEATLDEARSAIAAAGYTRIEYLELRAEGDLAPIQTLDRPARLLAAAWLGDTRLIDNVQIPSRSGAITRTAA
;
A
#
# COMPACT_ATOMS: atom_id res chain seq x y z
N MET A 1 -17.87 -7.30 9.95
CA MET A 1 -17.94 -7.83 11.33
C MET A 1 -18.81 -6.97 12.25
N ALA A 2 -18.33 -5.83 12.80
CA ALA A 2 -19.10 -5.07 13.80
C ALA A 2 -20.48 -4.63 13.27
N ARG A 3 -20.53 -4.11 12.04
CA ARG A 3 -21.78 -3.76 11.34
C ARG A 3 -22.69 -4.98 11.13
N ASP A 4 -22.15 -6.08 10.59
CA ASP A 4 -22.95 -7.25 10.21
C ASP A 4 -23.53 -8.01 11.42
N LEU A 5 -22.94 -7.82 12.60
CA LEU A 5 -23.33 -8.48 13.85
C LEU A 5 -24.00 -7.52 14.84
N ASP A 6 -24.35 -6.30 14.41
CA ASP A 6 -24.98 -5.27 15.25
C ASP A 6 -24.22 -4.99 16.56
N ILE A 7 -22.89 -5.04 16.55
CA ILE A 7 -22.06 -4.76 17.72
C ILE A 7 -22.04 -3.23 17.94
N PRO A 8 -22.46 -2.70 19.10
CA PRO A 8 -22.61 -1.26 19.34
C PRO A 8 -21.26 -0.60 19.68
N ILE A 9 -20.32 -0.67 18.75
CA ILE A 9 -19.00 -0.05 18.85
C ILE A 9 -18.68 0.75 17.59
N ASP A 10 -17.85 1.79 17.76
CA ASP A 10 -17.28 2.54 16.64
C ASP A 10 -15.88 2.01 16.32
N VAL A 11 -15.65 1.66 15.05
CA VAL A 11 -14.33 1.28 14.55
C VAL A 11 -13.68 2.49 13.89
N VAL A 12 -12.72 3.09 14.58
CA VAL A 12 -11.98 4.26 14.08
C VAL A 12 -10.67 3.80 13.44
N ALA A 13 -10.51 4.03 12.15
CA ALA A 13 -9.25 3.77 11.46
C ALA A 13 -8.20 4.84 11.83
N CYS A 14 -7.01 4.39 12.23
CA CYS A 14 -5.88 5.26 12.52
C CYS A 14 -4.82 5.16 11.40
N PRO A 15 -4.07 6.24 11.12
CA PRO A 15 -2.95 6.19 10.18
C PRO A 15 -1.90 5.17 10.59
N THR A 16 -1.26 4.53 9.60
CA THR A 16 -0.09 3.67 9.83
C THR A 16 1.03 4.52 10.44
N VAL A 17 1.40 4.20 11.68
CA VAL A 17 2.58 4.81 12.31
C VAL A 17 3.83 4.20 11.71
N ARG A 18 4.83 5.03 11.43
CA ARG A 18 6.07 4.66 10.77
C ARG A 18 7.28 5.05 11.61
N GLU A 19 8.35 4.27 11.46
CA GLU A 19 9.69 4.61 11.91
C GLU A 19 10.18 5.89 11.20
N PRO A 20 11.22 6.58 11.71
CA PRO A 20 11.78 7.78 11.08
C PRO A 20 12.22 7.60 9.62
N ASP A 21 12.59 6.37 9.24
CA ASP A 21 12.99 6.01 7.87
C ASP A 21 11.81 5.58 6.97
N GLY A 22 10.58 5.60 7.48
CA GLY A 22 9.36 5.30 6.75
C GLY A 22 8.87 3.86 6.84
N LEU A 23 9.63 2.95 7.47
CA LEU A 23 9.17 1.57 7.69
C LEU A 23 7.91 1.57 8.56
N ALA A 24 6.86 0.85 8.14
CA ALA A 24 5.67 0.67 8.97
C ALA A 24 6.03 -0.01 10.30
N LEU A 25 5.56 0.55 11.42
CA LEU A 25 5.82 -0.03 12.73
C LEU A 25 5.12 -1.39 12.85
N SER A 26 5.89 -2.39 13.26
CA SER A 26 5.43 -3.75 13.43
C SER A 26 6.31 -4.47 14.42
N SER A 27 5.71 -5.24 15.32
CA SER A 27 6.45 -6.13 16.22
C SER A 27 7.30 -7.15 15.47
N ARG A 28 6.99 -7.44 14.20
CA ARG A 28 7.79 -8.33 13.34
C ARG A 28 9.13 -7.70 12.94
N ASN A 29 9.29 -6.38 13.01
CA ASN A 29 10.54 -5.71 12.64
C ASN A 29 11.71 -6.14 13.52
N VAL A 30 11.44 -6.62 14.75
CA VAL A 30 12.45 -7.17 15.67
C VAL A 30 13.12 -8.45 15.13
N ARG A 31 12.49 -9.13 14.15
CA ARG A 31 13.00 -10.35 13.54
C ARG A 31 13.99 -10.07 12.41
N LEU A 32 14.06 -8.83 11.94
CA LEU A 32 14.96 -8.43 10.87
C LEU A 32 16.39 -8.40 11.41
N SER A 33 17.31 -9.01 10.67
CA SER A 33 18.74 -8.78 10.88
C SER A 33 19.10 -7.31 10.62
N PRO A 34 20.27 -6.83 11.09
CA PRO A 34 20.70 -5.45 10.85
C PRO A 34 20.76 -5.06 9.36
N LEU A 35 21.08 -5.99 8.46
CA LEU A 35 21.10 -5.74 7.01
C LEU A 35 19.68 -5.68 6.44
N GLU A 36 18.81 -6.61 6.82
CA GLU A 36 17.41 -6.60 6.39
C GLU A 36 16.69 -5.35 6.90
N ARG A 37 16.99 -4.90 8.12
CA ARG A 37 16.39 -3.69 8.68
C ARG A 37 16.76 -2.43 7.88
N GLN A 38 17.95 -2.36 7.29
CA GLN A 38 18.34 -1.26 6.40
C GLN A 38 17.59 -1.29 5.05
N VAL A 39 17.22 -2.48 4.59
CA VAL A 39 16.46 -2.69 3.35
C VAL A 39 14.96 -2.48 3.53
N ALA A 40 14.41 -2.87 4.68
CA ALA A 40 12.97 -2.91 4.95
C ALA A 40 12.21 -1.61 4.57
N PRO A 41 12.69 -0.39 4.88
CA PRO A 41 12.01 0.85 4.52
C PRO A 41 11.78 1.05 3.01
N ARG A 42 12.56 0.36 2.15
CA ARG A 42 12.39 0.45 0.69
C ARG A 42 11.02 0.01 0.23
N LEU A 43 10.34 -0.90 0.93
CA LEU A 43 8.98 -1.30 0.58
C LEU A 43 8.02 -0.11 0.65
N ALA A 44 8.05 0.63 1.75
CA ALA A 44 7.22 1.83 1.92
C ALA A 44 7.54 2.87 0.83
N ALA A 45 8.83 3.14 0.58
CA ALA A 45 9.26 4.09 -0.46
C ALA A 45 8.73 3.71 -1.85
N ILE A 46 8.80 2.42 -2.22
CA ILE A 46 8.27 1.91 -3.49
C ILE A 46 6.76 2.08 -3.54
N LEU A 47 6.02 1.73 -2.48
CA LEU A 47 4.56 1.87 -2.46
C LEU A 47 4.13 3.34 -2.61
N PHE A 48 4.80 4.28 -1.95
CA PHE A 48 4.50 5.70 -2.12
C PHE A 48 4.78 6.19 -3.55
N ALA A 49 5.90 5.76 -4.16
CA ALA A 49 6.22 6.10 -5.54
C ALA A 49 5.20 5.50 -6.54
N THR A 50 4.80 4.24 -6.35
CA THR A 50 3.77 3.57 -7.15
C THR A 50 2.42 4.28 -7.00
N ALA A 51 2.02 4.60 -5.77
CA ALA A 51 0.79 5.34 -5.49
C ALA A 51 0.77 6.70 -6.19
N ALA A 52 1.87 7.46 -6.14
CA ALA A 52 1.99 8.74 -6.82
C ALA A 52 1.83 8.61 -8.34
N ARG A 53 2.45 7.60 -8.95
CA ARG A 53 2.35 7.34 -10.40
C ARG A 53 0.95 6.91 -10.84
N ILE A 54 0.31 6.02 -10.09
CA ILE A 54 -1.06 5.59 -10.36
C ILE A 54 -2.02 6.78 -10.18
N THR A 55 -1.76 7.65 -9.20
CA THR A 55 -2.55 8.89 -9.02
C THR A 55 -2.37 9.85 -10.20
N SER A 56 -1.16 9.96 -10.76
CA SER A 56 -0.84 10.97 -11.78
C SER A 56 -1.29 10.64 -13.19
N GLY A 57 -1.48 9.37 -13.54
CA GLY A 57 -1.68 9.05 -14.94
C GLY A 57 -1.42 7.59 -15.29
N ALA A 58 -0.43 7.00 -14.64
CA ALA A 58 0.21 5.79 -15.15
C ALA A 58 -0.74 4.59 -15.19
N PRO A 59 -0.58 3.70 -16.20
CA PRO A 59 -1.31 2.44 -16.24
C PRO A 59 -1.03 1.61 -14.99
N VAL A 60 -2.09 1.08 -14.36
CA VAL A 60 -2.00 0.36 -13.08
C VAL A 60 -1.07 -0.85 -13.20
N GLU A 61 -1.37 -1.78 -14.11
CA GLU A 61 -0.61 -3.03 -14.26
C GLU A 61 0.89 -2.79 -14.54
N ALA A 62 1.21 -1.92 -15.51
CA ALA A 62 2.61 -1.60 -15.80
C ALA A 62 3.35 -1.01 -14.59
N THR A 63 2.68 -0.13 -13.84
CA THR A 63 3.27 0.48 -12.62
C THR A 63 3.45 -0.57 -11.51
N LEU A 64 2.53 -1.52 -11.40
CA LEU A 64 2.59 -2.64 -10.47
C LEU A 64 3.73 -3.62 -10.80
N ASP A 65 4.01 -3.87 -12.08
CA ASP A 65 5.12 -4.71 -12.55
C ASP A 65 6.48 -4.08 -12.29
N GLU A 66 6.61 -2.77 -12.56
CA GLU A 66 7.81 -2.02 -12.24
C GLU A 66 8.07 -2.01 -10.72
N ALA A 67 7.02 -1.87 -9.92
CA ALA A 67 7.12 -1.93 -8.46
C ALA A 67 7.53 -3.32 -7.95
N ARG A 68 7.03 -4.42 -8.54
CA ARG A 68 7.49 -5.78 -8.23
C ARG A 68 8.99 -5.92 -8.49
N SER A 69 9.44 -5.40 -9.63
CA SER A 69 10.84 -5.45 -10.03
C SER A 69 11.71 -4.65 -9.06
N ALA A 70 11.26 -3.47 -8.63
CA ALA A 70 11.94 -2.66 -7.63
C ALA A 70 12.01 -3.33 -6.24
N ILE A 71 10.93 -4.01 -5.81
CA ILE A 71 10.90 -4.76 -4.55
C ILE A 71 11.89 -5.93 -4.59
N ALA A 72 11.89 -6.70 -5.68
CA ALA A 72 12.86 -7.79 -5.86
C ALA A 72 14.31 -7.28 -5.88
N ALA A 73 14.58 -6.20 -6.62
CA ALA A 73 15.90 -5.57 -6.67
C ALA A 73 16.35 -4.96 -5.34
N ALA A 74 15.41 -4.61 -4.45
CA ALA A 74 15.73 -4.16 -3.11
C ALA A 74 16.22 -5.29 -2.18
N GLY A 75 16.00 -6.57 -2.53
CA GLY A 75 16.44 -7.73 -1.75
C GLY A 75 15.31 -8.55 -1.13
N TYR A 76 14.05 -8.27 -1.46
CA TYR A 76 12.93 -9.10 -1.03
C TYR A 76 12.92 -10.41 -1.81
N THR A 77 12.88 -11.53 -1.09
CA THR A 77 13.04 -12.89 -1.65
C THR A 77 11.77 -13.40 -2.32
N ARG A 78 10.61 -12.94 -1.85
CA ARG A 78 9.30 -13.34 -2.38
C ARG A 78 8.28 -12.22 -2.21
N ILE A 79 7.62 -11.86 -3.29
CA ILE A 79 6.43 -11.00 -3.26
C ILE A 79 5.22 -11.92 -3.23
N GLU A 80 4.46 -11.88 -2.13
CA GLU A 80 3.25 -12.69 -1.99
C GLU A 80 2.08 -12.03 -2.71
N TYR A 81 1.95 -10.71 -2.55
CA TYR A 81 1.06 -9.90 -3.38
C TYR A 81 1.53 -8.43 -3.42
N LEU A 82 1.20 -7.76 -4.52
CA LEU A 82 1.25 -6.30 -4.65
C LEU A 82 0.06 -5.87 -5.52
N GLU A 83 -1.01 -5.39 -4.91
CA GLU A 83 -2.30 -5.25 -5.57
C GLU A 83 -2.94 -3.90 -5.33
N LEU A 84 -3.66 -3.42 -6.34
CA LEU A 84 -4.54 -2.26 -6.21
C LEU A 84 -5.99 -2.75 -6.04
N ARG A 85 -6.60 -2.42 -4.91
CA ARG A 85 -7.95 -2.85 -4.54
C ARG A 85 -8.85 -1.66 -4.21
N ALA A 86 -10.13 -1.73 -4.53
CA ALA A 86 -11.09 -0.71 -4.13
C ALA A 86 -11.18 -0.62 -2.59
N GLU A 87 -11.26 0.60 -2.06
CA GLU A 87 -11.21 0.83 -0.62
C GLU A 87 -12.45 0.29 0.13
N GLY A 88 -13.62 0.27 -0.52
CA GLY A 88 -14.89 -0.09 0.13
C GLY A 88 -15.14 -1.58 0.27
N ASP A 89 -14.68 -2.40 -0.67
CA ASP A 89 -15.03 -3.82 -0.78
C ASP A 89 -13.83 -4.74 -1.12
N LEU A 90 -12.64 -4.17 -1.31
CA LEU A 90 -11.42 -4.87 -1.72
C LEU A 90 -11.52 -5.55 -3.10
N ALA A 91 -12.48 -5.16 -3.94
CA ALA A 91 -12.57 -5.65 -5.31
C ALA A 91 -11.30 -5.27 -6.11
N PRO A 92 -10.82 -6.13 -7.02
CA PRO A 92 -9.72 -5.77 -7.91
C PRO A 92 -10.08 -4.55 -8.75
N ILE A 93 -9.14 -3.63 -8.93
CA ILE A 93 -9.30 -2.50 -9.85
C ILE A 93 -8.16 -2.43 -10.86
N GLN A 94 -8.51 -2.27 -12.13
CA GLN A 94 -7.57 -2.16 -13.25
C GLN A 94 -7.30 -0.70 -13.63
N THR A 95 -8.19 0.20 -13.23
CA THR A 95 -8.11 1.64 -13.44
C THR A 95 -8.48 2.36 -12.14
N LEU A 96 -7.86 3.51 -11.89
CA LEU A 96 -8.15 4.31 -10.71
C LEU A 96 -9.38 5.20 -10.95
N ASP A 97 -10.57 4.61 -10.83
CA ASP A 97 -11.87 5.27 -11.00
C ASP A 97 -12.55 5.64 -9.66
N ARG A 98 -12.05 5.11 -8.55
CA ARG A 98 -12.57 5.29 -7.19
C ARG A 98 -11.44 5.21 -6.15
N PRO A 99 -11.68 5.58 -4.88
CA PRO A 99 -10.66 5.43 -3.84
C PRO A 99 -10.20 3.98 -3.70
N ALA A 100 -8.90 3.82 -3.50
CA ALA A 100 -8.25 2.52 -3.57
C ALA A 100 -7.17 2.37 -2.49
N ARG A 101 -6.77 1.12 -2.27
CA ARG A 101 -5.65 0.71 -1.43
C ARG A 101 -4.63 -0.01 -2.29
N LEU A 102 -3.38 0.46 -2.26
CA LEU A 102 -2.24 -0.31 -2.72
C LEU A 102 -1.78 -1.17 -1.55
N LEU A 103 -1.87 -2.49 -1.70
CA LEU A 103 -1.60 -3.48 -0.66
C LEU A 103 -0.36 -4.29 -1.04
N ALA A 104 0.55 -4.50 -0.09
CA ALA A 104 1.70 -5.38 -0.31
C ALA A 104 1.92 -6.36 0.84
N ALA A 105 2.35 -7.56 0.47
CA ALA A 105 3.02 -8.49 1.36
C ALA A 105 4.25 -9.05 0.65
N ALA A 106 5.41 -8.90 1.29
CA ALA A 106 6.67 -9.38 0.76
C ALA A 106 7.56 -9.93 1.89
N TRP A 107 8.39 -10.89 1.53
CA TRP A 107 9.32 -11.56 2.44
C TRP A 107 10.72 -10.98 2.28
N LEU A 108 11.31 -10.60 3.41
CA LEU A 108 12.70 -10.16 3.51
C LEU A 108 13.40 -11.10 4.49
N GLY A 109 14.26 -11.97 3.93
CA GLY A 109 14.67 -13.19 4.62
C GLY A 109 13.46 -14.02 5.03
N ASP A 110 13.37 -14.35 6.31
CA ASP A 110 12.25 -15.10 6.92
C ASP A 110 11.14 -14.19 7.48
N THR A 111 11.28 -12.87 7.35
CA THR A 111 10.30 -11.92 7.88
C THR A 111 9.32 -11.49 6.80
N ARG A 112 8.05 -11.88 6.97
CA ARG A 112 6.94 -11.37 6.16
C ARG A 112 6.53 -9.97 6.61
N LEU A 113 6.78 -8.99 5.76
CA LEU A 113 6.37 -7.60 5.94
C LEU A 113 5.09 -7.32 5.15
N ILE A 114 4.22 -6.49 5.74
CA ILE A 114 3.03 -5.96 5.07
C ILE A 114 3.06 -4.44 5.16
N ASP A 115 2.55 -3.78 4.14
CA ASP A 115 2.31 -2.35 4.16
C ASP A 115 1.17 -2.02 3.18
N ASN A 116 0.54 -0.86 3.38
CA ASN A 116 -0.47 -0.35 2.48
C ASN A 116 -0.43 1.18 2.39
N VAL A 117 -0.86 1.69 1.24
CA VAL A 117 -0.97 3.13 0.98
C VAL A 117 -2.36 3.43 0.40
N GLN A 118 -2.99 4.50 0.90
CA GLN A 118 -4.23 5.00 0.32
C GLN A 118 -3.93 5.69 -1.02
N ILE A 119 -4.78 5.43 -2.00
CA ILE A 119 -4.77 6.13 -3.27
C ILE A 119 -6.15 6.78 -3.44
N PRO A 120 -6.26 8.12 -3.40
CA PRO A 120 -7.54 8.79 -3.62
C PRO A 120 -8.04 8.53 -5.03
N SER A 121 -9.36 8.58 -5.26
CA SER A 121 -9.89 8.60 -6.62
C SER A 121 -9.28 9.77 -7.38
N ARG A 122 -8.98 9.60 -8.67
CA ARG A 122 -8.79 10.75 -9.53
C ARG A 122 -10.12 11.48 -9.60
N SER A 123 -10.25 12.61 -8.92
CA SER A 123 -11.32 13.54 -9.26
C SER A 123 -11.13 13.88 -10.73
N GLY A 124 -12.00 13.37 -11.59
CA GLY A 124 -12.24 14.02 -12.87
C GLY A 124 -12.50 15.48 -12.56
N ALA A 125 -11.93 16.40 -13.34
CA ALA A 125 -12.22 17.82 -13.22
C ALA A 125 -13.76 18.01 -13.23
N ILE A 126 -14.36 18.18 -12.05
CA ILE A 126 -15.73 18.65 -11.93
C ILE A 126 -15.60 20.16 -11.87
N THR A 127 -16.00 20.76 -12.99
CA THR A 127 -16.32 22.17 -13.20
C THR A 127 -16.71 22.87 -11.89
N ARG A 128 -15.88 23.84 -11.45
CA ARG A 128 -16.37 24.93 -10.61
C ARG A 128 -17.34 25.75 -11.46
N THR A 129 -18.60 25.33 -11.51
CA THR A 129 -19.68 26.25 -11.85
C THR A 129 -19.84 27.20 -10.68
N ALA A 130 -19.66 28.48 -10.97
CA ALA A 130 -19.93 29.57 -10.06
C ALA A 130 -21.40 29.56 -9.62
N ALA A 131 -21.62 29.82 -8.33
CA ALA A 131 -22.79 30.50 -7.79
C ALA A 131 -22.32 31.29 -6.57
#